data_AF-A0A0R3X662-F1
#
_entry.id   AF-A0A0R3X662-F1
#
_cell.length_a   1.000
_cell.length_b   1.000
_cell.length_c   1.000
_cell.angle_alpha   90.00
_cell.angle_beta   90.00
_cell.angle_gamma   90.00
#
_symmetry.space_group_name_H-M   'P 1'
#
loop_
_entity.id
_entity.type
_entity.pdbx_description
1 polymer ?
#
loop_
_entity_poly.entity_id
_entity_poly.type
_entity_poly.pdbx_seq_one_letter_code
_entity_poly.pdbx_strand_id
1 'polypeptide(L)'
;MSILCFLLVAFSHFASAVTLKEGMEDKEKYIFYDTSPFNVGLHAGLALLITYGILGTFTPSVMIITKALEKRRKRRTRTMSH
;
A
#
# COMPACT_ATOMS: atom_id res chain seq x y z
N MET A 1 38.53 -6.68 -5.80
CA MET A 1 37.60 -5.61 -5.35
C MET A 1 37.74 -4.30 -6.14
N SER A 2 38.46 -4.28 -7.27
CA SER A 2 38.77 -3.05 -8.01
C SER A 2 37.82 -2.81 -9.20
N ILE A 3 37.37 -3.88 -9.86
CA ILE A 3 36.49 -3.83 -11.04
C ILE A 3 35.08 -3.34 -10.68
N LEU A 4 34.57 -3.73 -9.51
CA LEU A 4 33.27 -3.31 -9.00
C LEU A 4 33.22 -1.79 -8.78
N CYS A 5 34.30 -1.21 -8.26
CA CYS A 5 34.40 0.24 -8.04
C CYS A 5 34.45 1.01 -9.37
N PHE A 6 35.18 0.51 -10.38
CA PHE A 6 35.19 1.12 -11.72
C PHE A 6 33.82 1.07 -12.39
N LEU A 7 33.07 -0.02 -12.24
CA LEU A 7 31.70 -0.13 -12.73
C LEU A 7 30.75 0.86 -12.04
N LEU A 8 30.87 1.02 -10.71
CA LEU A 8 30.05 1.96 -9.95
C LEU A 8 30.31 3.42 -10.34
N VAL A 9 31.57 3.80 -10.59
CA VAL A 9 31.93 5.15 -11.03
C VAL A 9 31.48 5.43 -12.47
N ALA A 10 31.53 4.43 -13.35
CA ALA A 10 30.97 4.55 -14.69
C ALA A 10 29.42 4.69 -14.65
N PHE A 11 28.76 3.97 -13.74
CA PHE A 11 27.30 4.05 -13.55
C PHE A 11 26.86 5.37 -12.92
N SER A 12 27.67 5.96 -12.02
CA SER A 12 27.36 7.28 -11.45
C SER A 12 27.39 8.41 -12.48
N HIS A 13 28.18 8.26 -13.56
CA HIS A 13 28.19 9.21 -14.66
C HIS A 13 26.92 9.14 -15.54
N PHE A 14 26.23 7.99 -15.55
CA PHE A 14 24.93 7.81 -16.20
C PHE A 14 23.75 8.27 -15.34
N ALA A 15 23.95 8.46 -14.03
CA ALA A 15 22.97 9.06 -13.15
C ALA A 15 22.96 10.58 -13.37
N SER A 16 22.31 11.04 -14.44
CA SER A 16 21.96 12.45 -14.61
C SER A 16 20.89 12.79 -13.59
N ALA A 17 21.33 13.24 -12.41
CA ALA A 17 20.45 13.77 -11.38
C ALA A 17 20.03 15.18 -11.82
N VAL A 18 18.93 15.28 -12.54
CA VAL A 18 18.29 16.58 -12.84
C VAL A 18 17.92 17.22 -11.51
N THR A 19 18.42 18.42 -11.26
CA THR A 19 18.12 19.11 -10.02
C THR A 19 16.63 19.45 -9.98
N LEU A 20 16.03 19.50 -8.78
CA LEU A 20 14.61 19.88 -8.65
C LEU A 20 14.35 21.26 -9.29
N LYS A 21 15.35 22.14 -9.34
CA LYS A 21 15.26 23.44 -10.03
C LYS A 21 15.12 23.28 -11.54
N GLU A 22 16.01 22.53 -12.18
CA GLU A 22 15.94 22.25 -13.63
C GLU A 22 14.68 21.43 -14.00
N GLY A 23 14.27 20.50 -13.15
CA GLY A 23 13.03 19.74 -13.36
C GLY A 23 11.75 20.58 -13.23
N MET A 24 11.81 21.70 -12.52
CA MET A 24 10.70 22.66 -12.40
C MET A 24 10.63 23.66 -13.56
N GLU A 25 11.71 23.82 -14.32
CA GLU A 25 11.73 24.62 -15.56
C GLU A 25 11.03 23.91 -16.71
N ASP A 26 11.12 22.58 -16.77
CA ASP A 26 10.44 21.73 -17.76
C ASP A 26 9.60 20.63 -17.09
N LYS A 27 8.53 21.07 -16.39
CA LYS A 27 7.69 20.21 -15.54
C LYS A 27 7.05 19.05 -16.29
N GLU A 28 6.65 19.25 -17.54
CA GLU A 28 6.00 18.19 -18.35
C GLU A 28 6.97 17.05 -18.68
N LYS A 29 8.27 17.34 -18.76
CA LYS A 29 9.31 16.36 -19.09
C LYS A 29 9.86 15.63 -17.86
N TYR A 30 9.92 16.30 -16.71
CA TYR A 30 10.62 15.78 -15.54
C TYR A 30 9.72 15.50 -14.32
N ILE A 31 8.46 15.96 -14.32
CA ILE A 31 7.52 15.79 -13.20
C ILE A 31 6.29 15.02 -13.66
N PHE A 32 6.28 13.72 -13.38
CA PHE A 32 5.18 12.81 -13.74
C PHE A 32 4.18 12.55 -12.60
N TYR A 33 4.31 13.26 -11.48
CA TYR A 33 3.42 13.15 -10.33
C TYR A 33 2.63 14.44 -10.13
N ASP A 34 1.45 14.31 -9.52
CA ASP A 34 0.62 15.47 -9.23
C ASP A 34 1.34 16.41 -8.23
N THR A 35 1.45 17.68 -8.62
CA THR A 35 2.06 18.75 -7.81
C THR A 35 1.01 19.62 -7.14
N SER A 36 -0.26 19.19 -7.15
CA SER A 36 -1.34 19.88 -6.46
C SER A 36 -1.01 20.08 -4.97
N PRO A 37 -1.47 21.20 -4.38
CA PRO A 37 -1.22 21.49 -2.97
C PRO A 37 -1.86 20.41 -2.09
N PHE A 38 -1.10 19.94 -1.10
CA PHE A 38 -1.54 18.90 -0.17
C PHE A 38 -2.79 19.35 0.59
N ASN A 39 -3.92 18.67 0.34
CA ASN A 39 -5.18 18.94 1.04
C ASN A 39 -5.32 18.02 2.25
N VAL A 40 -5.02 18.54 3.43
CA VAL A 40 -5.08 17.80 4.71
C VAL A 40 -6.44 17.14 4.92
N GLY A 41 -7.54 17.83 4.59
CA GLY A 41 -8.89 17.32 4.77
C GLY A 41 -9.19 16.12 3.85
N LEU A 42 -8.80 16.21 2.58
CA LEU A 42 -8.98 15.13 1.61
C LEU A 42 -8.17 13.90 2.00
N HIS A 43 -6.90 14.07 2.35
CA HIS A 43 -6.03 12.96 2.75
C HIS A 43 -6.48 12.33 4.07
N ALA A 44 -6.88 13.14 5.06
CA ALA A 44 -7.45 12.64 6.31
C ALA A 44 -8.77 11.87 6.07
N GLY A 45 -9.63 12.39 5.21
CA GLY A 45 -10.89 11.73 4.83
C GLY A 45 -10.66 10.39 4.14
N LEU A 46 -9.74 10.32 3.17
CA LEU A 46 -9.36 9.08 2.50
C LEU A 46 -8.72 8.07 3.47
N ALA A 47 -7.83 8.53 4.34
CA ALA A 47 -7.22 7.67 5.35
C ALA A 47 -8.28 7.08 6.28
N LEU A 48 -9.18 7.91 6.81
CA LEU A 48 -10.30 7.46 7.65
C LEU A 48 -11.20 6.47 6.92
N LEU A 49 -11.59 6.78 5.68
CA LEU A 49 -12.43 5.90 4.87
C LEU A 49 -11.80 4.52 4.67
N ILE A 50 -10.51 4.48 4.33
CA ILE A 50 -9.77 3.23 4.13
C ILE A 50 -9.66 2.47 5.45
N THR A 51 -9.24 3.14 6.54
CA THR A 51 -9.07 2.50 7.85
C THR A 51 -10.37 1.93 8.37
N TYR A 52 -11.45 2.70 8.38
CA TYR A 52 -12.75 2.22 8.84
C TYR A 52 -13.40 1.24 7.86
N GLY A 53 -13.14 1.35 6.56
CA GLY A 53 -13.59 0.37 5.57
C GLY A 53 -12.95 -1.00 5.78
N ILE A 54 -11.64 -1.04 6.04
CA ILE A 54 -10.93 -2.29 6.37
C ILE A 54 -11.47 -2.86 7.68
N LEU A 55 -11.58 -2.05 8.73
CA LEU A 55 -12.09 -2.51 10.01
C LEU A 55 -13.54 -3.03 9.89
N GLY A 56 -14.38 -2.27 9.19
CA GLY A 56 -15.79 -2.59 8.96
C GLY A 56 -16.04 -3.83 8.10
N THR A 57 -15.08 -4.26 7.28
CA THR A 57 -15.18 -5.52 6.50
C THR A 57 -14.50 -6.69 7.21
N PHE A 58 -13.38 -6.44 7.88
CA PHE A 58 -12.61 -7.46 8.59
C PHE A 58 -13.37 -7.98 9.83
N THR A 59 -13.92 -7.10 10.67
CA THR A 59 -14.65 -7.53 11.87
C THR A 59 -15.85 -8.44 11.57
N PRO A 60 -16.78 -8.10 10.66
CA PRO A 60 -17.90 -8.99 10.36
C PRO A 60 -17.49 -10.24 9.61
N SER A 61 -16.46 -10.20 8.74
CA SER A 61 -16.00 -11.41 8.05
C SER A 61 -15.49 -12.45 9.05
N VAL A 62 -14.67 -12.06 10.03
CA VAL A 62 -14.23 -12.94 11.11
C VAL A 62 -15.42 -13.46 11.92
N MET A 63 -16.38 -12.59 12.27
CA MET A 63 -17.58 -13.02 13.01
C MET A 63 -18.40 -14.06 12.23
N ILE A 64 -18.61 -13.85 10.93
CA ILE A 64 -19.36 -14.76 10.06
C ILE A 64 -18.65 -16.12 9.99
N ILE A 65 -17.33 -16.13 9.78
CA ILE A 65 -16.54 -17.36 9.71
C ILE A 65 -16.61 -18.12 11.03
N THR A 66 -16.40 -17.44 12.16
CA THR A 66 -16.47 -18.08 13.49
C THR A 66 -17.86 -18.68 13.74
N LYS A 67 -18.94 -17.94 13.45
CA LYS A 67 -20.30 -18.46 13.58
C LYS A 67 -20.57 -19.64 12.64
N ALA A 68 -20.05 -19.61 11.42
CA ALA A 68 -20.20 -20.72 10.47
C ALA A 68 -19.49 -21.98 10.96
N LEU A 69 -18.27 -21.85 11.49
CA LEU A 69 -17.49 -22.95 12.07
C LEU A 69 -18.17 -23.52 13.32
N GLU A 70 -18.65 -22.67 14.22
CA GLU A 70 -19.39 -23.09 15.42
C GLU A 70 -20.66 -23.86 15.06
N LYS A 71 -21.44 -23.34 14.09
CA LYS A 71 -22.63 -24.01 13.56
C LYS A 71 -22.29 -25.38 12.97
N ARG A 72 -21.18 -25.52 12.23
CA ARG A 72 -20.70 -26.82 11.73
C ARG A 72 -20.30 -27.77 12.85
N ARG A 73 -19.57 -27.28 13.87
CA ARG A 73 -19.15 -28.08 15.03
C ARG A 73 -20.37 -28.65 15.77
N LYS A 74 -21.36 -27.80 16.08
CA LYS A 74 -22.59 -28.20 16.78
C LYS A 74 -23.40 -29.26 16.01
N ARG A 75 -23.40 -29.21 14.68
CA ARG A 75 -24.02 -30.24 13.83
C ARG A 75 -23.30 -31.58 13.93
N ARG A 76 -21.96 -31.58 13.91
CA ARG A 76 -21.16 -32.81 14.02
C ARG A 76 -21.33 -33.51 15.38
N THR A 77 -21.38 -32.77 16.49
CA THR A 77 -21.59 -33.38 17.81
C THR A 77 -22.97 -33.98 17.98
N ARG A 78 -24.03 -33.39 17.40
CA ARG A 78 -25.39 -33.95 17.44
C ARG A 78 -25.53 -35.27 16.69
N THR A 79 -24.78 -35.48 15.60
CA THR A 79 -24.82 -36.73 14.83
C THR A 79 -24.03 -37.88 15.46
N MET A 80 -23.15 -37.61 16.44
CA MET A 80 -22.34 -38.65 17.12
C MET A 80 -22.93 -39.10 18.47
N SER A 81 -24.02 -38.48 18.93
CA SER A 81 -24.68 -38.81 20.21
C SER A 81 -25.93 -39.67 20.03
N HIS A 82 -26.06 -40.36 18.90
CA HIS A 82 -27.22 -41.16 18.50
C HIS A 82 -26.75 -42.52 18.03
#